data_AF-A0A9D4X283-F1
#
_entry.id   AF-A0A9D4X283-F1
#
_cell.length_a   1.000
_cell.length_b   1.000
_cell.length_c   1.000
_cell.angle_alpha   90.00
_cell.angle_beta   90.00
_cell.angle_gamma   90.00
#
_symmetry.space_group_name_H-M   'P 1'
#
loop_
_entity.id
_entity.type
_entity.pdbx_description
1 polymer ?
#
loop_
_entity_poly.entity_id
_entity_poly.type
_entity_poly.pdbx_seq_one_letter_code
_entity_poly.pdbx_strand_id
1 'polypeptide(L)'
;DLTGCINLSYVHPSIGLLEKLVFLSFEGCRSLVRIVLHGDTASNLCSLKVLHLSGCTKLETIPEFTGVSNLEYLDIDQCTSLSIIDQSIGDLTQLKFLSLRDCTNLVSIPESINSMTSLVALDLCGCLKLENVPLGKVSASADKLTSSSSHYMKSLIFLDLSFCNLSIVPDAIGELRHLERLNLEGNNFVSLPSSMGSLYSLAYLNLTHCTKLQSLPDLKLCATCSSGGSYFKMISGTHNHRSGLYIYNCPLLKIGEKSQDLAVSWLHNLA
;
A
#
# COMPACT_ATOMS: atom_id res chain seq x y z
N ASP A 1 -20.99 -8.88 -12.82
CA ASP A 1 -19.82 -8.24 -13.46
C ASP A 1 -20.32 -7.04 -14.24
N LEU A 2 -19.85 -5.84 -13.91
CA LEU A 2 -20.20 -4.57 -14.56
C LEU A 2 -18.98 -3.92 -15.21
N THR A 3 -17.92 -4.70 -15.46
CA THR A 3 -16.68 -4.23 -16.09
C THR A 3 -16.96 -3.51 -17.42
N GLY A 4 -16.32 -2.36 -17.61
CA GLY A 4 -16.39 -1.56 -18.83
C GLY A 4 -17.71 -0.81 -19.04
N CYS A 5 -18.62 -0.79 -18.07
CA CYS A 5 -19.85 -0.02 -18.14
C CYS A 5 -19.58 1.49 -17.99
N ILE A 6 -18.99 2.10 -19.02
CA ILE A 6 -18.46 3.48 -19.00
C ILE A 6 -19.50 4.56 -18.67
N ASN A 7 -20.78 4.30 -18.92
CA ASN A 7 -21.89 5.22 -18.66
C ASN A 7 -22.62 4.92 -17.33
N LEU A 8 -22.22 3.87 -16.59
CA LEU A 8 -22.79 3.57 -15.29
C LEU A 8 -22.41 4.67 -14.31
N SER A 9 -23.39 5.47 -13.90
CA SER A 9 -23.22 6.59 -12.95
C SER A 9 -23.83 6.30 -11.59
N TYR A 10 -24.73 5.32 -11.51
CA TYR A 10 -25.47 4.97 -10.31
C TYR A 10 -25.64 3.46 -10.21
N VAL A 11 -25.43 2.93 -9.00
CA VAL A 11 -25.71 1.56 -8.63
C VAL A 11 -26.76 1.60 -7.55
N HIS A 12 -27.87 0.87 -7.77
CA HIS A 12 -28.95 0.84 -6.79
C HIS A 12 -28.49 0.11 -5.51
N PRO A 13 -28.78 0.63 -4.30
CA PRO A 13 -28.37 0.03 -3.02
C PRO A 13 -28.84 -1.41 -2.82
N SER A 14 -29.86 -1.86 -3.56
CA SER A 14 -30.30 -3.26 -3.54
C SER A 14 -29.22 -4.26 -3.93
N ILE A 15 -28.11 -3.83 -4.52
CA ILE A 15 -26.93 -4.69 -4.71
C ILE A 15 -26.42 -5.25 -3.37
N GLY A 16 -26.61 -4.51 -2.27
CA GLY A 16 -26.29 -4.93 -0.90
C GLY A 16 -27.07 -6.17 -0.43
N LEU A 17 -28.22 -6.45 -1.03
CA LEU A 17 -29.07 -7.61 -0.69
C LEU A 17 -28.54 -8.93 -1.27
N LEU A 18 -27.50 -8.89 -2.10
CA LEU A 18 -26.96 -10.07 -2.79
C LEU A 18 -26.03 -10.87 -1.86
N GLU A 19 -26.58 -11.49 -0.82
CA GLU A 19 -25.83 -12.18 0.25
C GLU A 19 -24.90 -13.29 -0.23
N LYS A 20 -25.17 -13.88 -1.40
CA LYS A 20 -24.36 -14.95 -2.01
C LYS A 20 -23.33 -14.45 -3.02
N LEU A 21 -23.27 -13.13 -3.27
CA LEU A 21 -22.35 -12.54 -4.22
C LEU A 21 -20.92 -12.65 -3.68
N VAL A 22 -20.04 -13.35 -4.40
CA VAL A 22 -18.64 -13.56 -4.00
C VAL A 22 -17.69 -12.58 -4.72
N PHE A 23 -18.06 -12.17 -5.93
CA PHE A 23 -17.26 -11.32 -6.80
C PHE A 23 -18.11 -10.19 -7.37
N LEU A 24 -17.59 -8.97 -7.30
CA LEU A 24 -18.19 -7.78 -7.88
C LEU A 24 -17.10 -6.94 -8.55
N SER A 25 -17.32 -6.58 -9.81
CA SER A 25 -16.41 -5.70 -10.55
C SER A 25 -17.18 -4.55 -11.16
N PHE A 26 -16.65 -3.34 -10.96
CA PHE A 26 -16.97 -2.09 -11.62
C PHE A 26 -15.76 -1.59 -12.42
N GLU A 27 -14.79 -2.45 -12.72
CA GLU A 27 -13.57 -2.05 -13.42
C GLU A 27 -13.90 -1.25 -14.69
N GLY A 28 -13.27 -0.09 -14.87
CA GLY A 28 -13.49 0.79 -16.01
C GLY A 28 -14.85 1.51 -16.06
N CYS A 29 -15.62 1.55 -14.97
CA CYS A 29 -16.86 2.34 -14.88
C CYS A 29 -16.56 3.85 -14.70
N ARG A 30 -16.09 4.49 -15.78
CA ARG A 30 -15.58 5.87 -15.78
C ARG A 30 -16.60 6.96 -15.41
N SER A 31 -17.89 6.67 -15.43
CA SER A 31 -18.95 7.62 -15.03
C SER A 31 -19.43 7.45 -13.59
N LEU A 32 -18.93 6.43 -12.87
CA LEU A 32 -19.37 6.09 -11.53
C LEU A 32 -18.80 7.10 -10.53
N VAL A 33 -19.68 7.79 -9.81
CA VAL A 33 -19.29 8.86 -8.87
C VAL A 33 -19.28 8.38 -7.42
N ARG A 34 -20.23 7.50 -7.06
CA ARG A 34 -20.41 6.95 -5.72
C ARG A 34 -20.94 5.54 -5.79
N ILE A 35 -20.65 4.75 -4.75
CA ILE A 35 -21.12 3.38 -4.60
C ILE A 35 -21.68 3.25 -3.18
N VAL A 36 -22.82 2.58 -3.05
CA VAL A 36 -23.40 2.21 -1.77
C VAL A 36 -23.53 0.69 -1.76
N LEU A 37 -22.88 0.04 -0.78
CA LEU A 37 -22.82 -1.42 -0.67
C LEU A 37 -23.77 -1.99 0.39
N HIS A 38 -24.37 -1.13 1.22
CA HIS A 38 -25.39 -1.52 2.20
C HIS A 38 -26.80 -1.21 1.67
N GLY A 39 -27.77 -2.06 1.98
CA GLY A 39 -29.19 -1.80 1.70
C GLY A 39 -29.90 -1.14 2.90
N ASP A 40 -31.14 -0.69 2.70
CA ASP A 40 -32.01 -0.11 3.75
C ASP A 40 -32.42 -1.14 4.84
N THR A 41 -32.08 -2.41 4.63
CA THR A 41 -32.36 -3.54 5.51
C THR A 41 -31.04 -4.26 5.82
N ALA A 42 -30.90 -4.81 7.02
CA ALA A 42 -29.66 -5.36 7.60
C ALA A 42 -28.93 -6.50 6.84
N SER A 43 -29.31 -6.79 5.60
CA SER A 43 -28.61 -7.68 4.67
C SER A 43 -27.46 -6.93 3.98
N ASN A 44 -26.24 -7.43 4.19
CA ASN A 44 -25.02 -6.90 3.61
C ASN A 44 -24.39 -7.91 2.65
N LEU A 45 -23.40 -7.47 1.88
CA LEU A 45 -22.57 -8.31 1.01
C LEU A 45 -21.62 -9.23 1.81
N CYS A 46 -22.17 -10.03 2.72
CA CYS A 46 -21.42 -10.85 3.67
C CYS A 46 -20.58 -11.93 2.99
N SER A 47 -20.92 -12.41 1.79
CA SER A 47 -20.10 -13.40 1.06
C SER A 47 -19.08 -12.79 0.11
N LEU A 48 -19.05 -11.46 -0.04
CA LEU A 48 -18.19 -10.80 -1.01
C LEU A 48 -16.73 -10.94 -0.60
N LYS A 49 -15.92 -11.50 -1.50
CA LYS A 49 -14.49 -11.73 -1.31
C LYS A 49 -13.63 -10.82 -2.17
N VAL A 50 -14.14 -10.42 -3.34
CA VAL A 50 -13.39 -9.65 -4.33
C VAL A 50 -14.22 -8.49 -4.83
N LEU A 51 -13.66 -7.28 -4.72
CA LEU A 51 -14.24 -6.06 -5.25
C LEU A 51 -13.22 -5.32 -6.13
N HIS A 52 -13.54 -5.16 -7.41
CA HIS A 52 -12.74 -4.36 -8.35
C HIS A 52 -13.44 -3.03 -8.65
N LEU A 53 -12.73 -1.93 -8.41
CA LEU A 53 -13.11 -0.55 -8.70
C LEU A 53 -12.12 0.13 -9.64
N SER A 54 -11.10 -0.59 -10.12
CA SER A 54 -10.02 -0.06 -10.95
C SER A 54 -10.56 0.76 -12.13
N GLY A 55 -9.99 1.93 -12.39
CA GLY A 55 -10.38 2.80 -13.50
C GLY A 55 -11.75 3.47 -13.35
N CYS A 56 -12.36 3.49 -12.17
CA CYS A 56 -13.51 4.34 -11.85
C CYS A 56 -13.06 5.79 -11.65
N THR A 57 -12.63 6.44 -12.74
CA THR A 57 -11.92 7.74 -12.70
C THR A 57 -12.69 8.90 -12.08
N LYS A 58 -14.03 8.82 -12.00
CA LYS A 58 -14.91 9.82 -11.37
C LYS A 58 -15.32 9.48 -9.93
N LEU A 59 -14.88 8.34 -9.39
CA LEU A 59 -15.21 7.94 -8.04
C LEU A 59 -14.57 8.91 -7.05
N GLU A 60 -15.39 9.64 -6.31
CA GLU A 60 -14.91 10.68 -5.37
C GLU A 60 -14.58 10.10 -3.99
N THR A 61 -15.34 9.08 -3.58
CA THR A 61 -15.19 8.35 -2.31
C THR A 61 -15.40 6.86 -2.53
N ILE A 62 -14.71 6.03 -1.74
CA ILE A 62 -15.02 4.60 -1.63
C ILE A 62 -16.37 4.38 -0.91
N PRO A 63 -17.04 3.24 -1.11
CA PRO A 63 -18.21 2.88 -0.30
C PRO A 63 -17.82 2.63 1.16
N GLU A 64 -18.76 2.84 2.07
CA GLU A 64 -18.64 2.34 3.44
C GLU A 64 -18.66 0.80 3.44
N PHE A 65 -17.76 0.20 4.20
CA PHE A 65 -17.58 -1.26 4.24
C PHE A 65 -18.31 -1.96 5.39
N THR A 66 -19.19 -1.26 6.10
CA THR A 66 -20.02 -1.82 7.17
C THR A 66 -20.75 -3.07 6.68
N GLY A 67 -20.45 -4.23 7.28
CA GLY A 67 -21.06 -5.51 6.93
C GLY A 67 -20.45 -6.27 5.75
N VAL A 68 -19.41 -5.74 5.11
CA VAL A 68 -18.63 -6.44 4.05
C VAL A 68 -17.42 -7.16 4.67
N SER A 69 -17.65 -7.97 5.70
CA SER A 69 -16.60 -8.47 6.59
C SER A 69 -15.72 -9.57 6.00
N ASN A 70 -16.10 -10.21 4.90
CA ASN A 70 -15.35 -11.30 4.26
C ASN A 70 -14.54 -10.86 3.03
N LEU A 71 -14.42 -9.56 2.78
CA LEU A 71 -13.65 -9.06 1.65
C LEU A 71 -12.17 -9.42 1.82
N GLU A 72 -11.58 -10.09 0.83
CA GLU A 72 -10.20 -10.54 0.83
C GLU A 72 -9.33 -9.73 -0.14
N TYR A 73 -9.92 -9.20 -1.22
CA TYR A 73 -9.24 -8.45 -2.28
C TYR A 73 -10.02 -7.20 -2.67
N LEU A 74 -9.35 -6.06 -2.62
CA LEU A 74 -9.90 -4.76 -3.01
C LEU A 74 -8.91 -4.02 -3.92
N ASP A 75 -9.34 -3.76 -5.15
CA ASP A 75 -8.57 -3.02 -6.16
C ASP A 75 -9.29 -1.74 -6.51
N ILE A 76 -8.65 -0.60 -6.27
CA ILE A 76 -9.16 0.76 -6.47
C ILE A 76 -8.18 1.54 -7.35
N ASP A 77 -7.39 0.85 -8.17
CA ASP A 77 -6.37 1.48 -9.02
C ASP A 77 -6.99 2.53 -9.96
N GLN A 78 -6.22 3.55 -10.34
CA GLN A 78 -6.59 4.57 -11.32
C GLN A 78 -7.92 5.28 -11.02
N CYS A 79 -8.37 5.30 -9.76
CA CYS A 79 -9.50 6.11 -9.31
C CYS A 79 -9.03 7.56 -9.10
N THR A 80 -8.74 8.24 -10.20
CA THR A 80 -8.02 9.53 -10.18
C THR A 80 -8.74 10.67 -9.46
N SER A 81 -10.07 10.63 -9.30
CA SER A 81 -10.83 11.63 -8.51
C SER A 81 -10.88 11.34 -7.01
N LEU A 82 -10.49 10.13 -6.59
CA LEU A 82 -10.54 9.71 -5.20
C LEU A 82 -9.53 10.53 -4.39
N SER A 83 -10.02 11.23 -3.37
CA SER A 83 -9.19 12.12 -2.54
C SER A 83 -9.03 11.63 -1.10
N ILE A 84 -10.03 10.92 -0.59
CA ILE A 84 -10.10 10.44 0.80
C ILE A 84 -10.63 9.00 0.79
N ILE A 85 -10.05 8.17 1.67
CA ILE A 85 -10.54 6.83 2.01
C ILE A 85 -11.26 6.92 3.35
N ASP A 86 -12.48 6.39 3.41
CA ASP A 86 -13.28 6.36 4.64
C ASP A 86 -12.66 5.45 5.71
N GLN A 87 -12.86 5.79 6.99
CA GLN A 87 -12.28 5.06 8.13
C GLN A 87 -12.75 3.59 8.20
N SER A 88 -13.93 3.27 7.63
CA SER A 88 -14.49 1.90 7.57
C SER A 88 -13.62 0.90 6.82
N ILE A 89 -12.60 1.33 6.06
CA ILE A 89 -11.61 0.42 5.46
C ILE A 89 -10.94 -0.48 6.52
N GLY A 90 -10.78 0.00 7.76
CA GLY A 90 -10.20 -0.77 8.85
C GLY A 90 -11.11 -1.87 9.40
N ASP A 91 -12.41 -1.85 9.08
CA ASP A 91 -13.36 -2.89 9.48
C ASP A 91 -13.19 -4.18 8.64
N LEU A 92 -12.45 -4.10 7.53
CA LEU A 92 -12.16 -5.22 6.63
C LEU A 92 -11.10 -6.17 7.21
N THR A 93 -11.42 -6.81 8.33
CA THR A 93 -10.50 -7.68 9.09
C THR A 93 -9.98 -8.88 8.31
N GLN A 94 -10.63 -9.28 7.21
CA GLN A 94 -10.23 -10.38 6.33
C GLN A 94 -9.46 -9.93 5.07
N LEU A 95 -9.30 -8.62 4.86
CA LEU A 95 -8.66 -8.10 3.65
C LEU A 95 -7.18 -8.46 3.64
N LYS A 96 -6.75 -9.09 2.55
CA LYS A 96 -5.37 -9.52 2.33
C LYS A 96 -4.64 -8.62 1.34
N PHE A 97 -5.36 -8.06 0.38
CA PHE A 97 -4.81 -7.24 -0.69
C PHE A 97 -5.62 -5.96 -0.85
N LEU A 98 -4.91 -4.83 -0.80
CA LEU A 98 -5.44 -3.50 -1.08
C LEU A 98 -4.53 -2.77 -2.07
N SER A 99 -5.09 -2.34 -3.20
CA SER A 99 -4.36 -1.56 -4.22
C SER A 99 -5.09 -0.26 -4.51
N LEU A 100 -4.36 0.85 -4.49
CA LEU A 100 -4.82 2.19 -4.86
C LEU A 100 -3.83 2.84 -5.84
N ARG A 101 -3.20 2.05 -6.72
CA ARG A 101 -2.19 2.57 -7.64
C ARG A 101 -2.74 3.70 -8.48
N ASP A 102 -1.93 4.70 -8.75
CA ASP A 102 -2.28 5.84 -9.59
C ASP A 102 -3.57 6.57 -9.15
N CYS A 103 -3.93 6.50 -7.86
CA CYS A 103 -4.93 7.39 -7.27
C CYS A 103 -4.31 8.78 -7.05
N THR A 104 -4.08 9.51 -8.15
CA THR A 104 -3.24 10.72 -8.17
C THR A 104 -3.75 11.89 -7.31
N ASN A 105 -5.04 11.90 -6.95
CA ASN A 105 -5.61 12.93 -6.05
C ASN A 105 -5.74 12.49 -4.59
N LEU A 106 -5.35 11.25 -4.26
CA LEU A 106 -5.45 10.72 -2.92
C LEU A 106 -4.51 11.47 -1.96
N VAL A 107 -5.09 12.05 -0.90
CA VAL A 107 -4.36 12.87 0.08
C VAL A 107 -3.98 12.06 1.32
N SER A 108 -4.85 11.14 1.75
CA SER A 108 -4.64 10.41 3.00
C SER A 108 -5.24 9.00 2.98
N ILE A 109 -4.51 8.07 3.58
CA ILE A 109 -5.05 6.77 4.03
C ILE A 109 -5.37 6.89 5.54
N PRO A 110 -6.56 6.46 6.00
CA PRO A 110 -6.95 6.52 7.40
C PRO A 110 -6.10 5.62 8.30
N GLU A 111 -5.86 6.04 9.55
CA GLU A 111 -5.08 5.27 10.52
C GLU A 111 -5.74 3.96 10.94
N SER A 112 -7.04 3.75 10.68
CA SER A 112 -7.73 2.50 10.98
C SER A 112 -7.10 1.29 10.29
N ILE A 113 -6.50 1.49 9.11
CA ILE A 113 -5.80 0.42 8.37
C ILE A 113 -4.63 -0.16 9.17
N ASN A 114 -4.05 0.59 10.12
CA ASN A 114 -2.93 0.12 10.95
C ASN A 114 -3.33 -1.10 11.78
N SER A 115 -4.61 -1.16 12.19
CA SER A 115 -5.15 -2.25 13.00
C SER A 115 -5.45 -3.53 12.21
N MET A 116 -5.36 -3.52 10.88
CA MET A 116 -5.69 -4.65 10.04
C MET A 116 -4.68 -5.78 10.21
N THR A 117 -5.15 -6.91 10.73
CA THR A 117 -4.32 -8.08 11.06
C THR A 117 -4.13 -9.04 9.89
N SER A 118 -4.97 -8.99 8.86
CA SER A 118 -4.90 -9.90 7.70
C SER A 118 -4.25 -9.29 6.47
N LEU A 119 -3.97 -7.97 6.46
CA LEU A 119 -3.46 -7.29 5.28
C LEU A 119 -2.03 -7.73 5.00
N VAL A 120 -1.83 -8.35 3.83
CA VAL A 120 -0.55 -8.91 3.37
C VAL A 120 0.15 -7.97 2.40
N ALA A 121 -0.62 -7.28 1.56
CA ALA A 121 -0.10 -6.41 0.52
C ALA A 121 -0.89 -5.10 0.45
N LEU A 122 -0.16 -4.00 0.49
CA LEU A 122 -0.66 -2.65 0.29
C LEU A 122 0.14 -1.97 -0.83
N ASP A 123 -0.56 -1.60 -1.90
CA ASP A 123 0.03 -0.95 -3.07
C ASP A 123 -0.53 0.46 -3.22
N LEU A 124 0.33 1.47 -3.03
CA LEU A 124 0.01 2.90 -3.13
C LEU A 124 0.82 3.59 -4.24
N CYS A 125 1.46 2.82 -5.13
CA CYS A 125 2.31 3.37 -6.17
C CYS A 125 1.62 4.50 -6.96
N GLY A 126 2.31 5.61 -7.20
CA GLY A 126 1.77 6.72 -8.00
C GLY A 126 0.71 7.58 -7.31
N CYS A 127 0.51 7.46 -5.99
CA CYS A 127 -0.32 8.38 -5.21
C CYS A 127 0.39 9.73 -4.97
N LEU A 128 0.45 10.57 -6.01
CA LEU A 128 1.31 11.78 -6.07
C LEU A 128 1.00 12.88 -5.03
N LYS A 129 -0.22 12.91 -4.48
CA LYS A 129 -0.67 13.91 -3.48
C LYS A 129 -0.71 13.38 -2.05
N LEU A 130 -0.15 12.20 -1.81
CA LEU A 130 -0.25 11.52 -0.52
C LEU A 130 0.55 12.29 0.55
N GLU A 131 -0.15 12.83 1.54
CA GLU A 131 0.43 13.56 2.68
C GLU A 131 0.50 12.70 3.96
N ASN A 132 -0.37 11.70 4.06
CA ASN A 132 -0.45 10.79 5.20
C ASN A 132 -0.47 9.33 4.71
N VAL A 133 0.52 8.55 5.14
CA VAL A 133 0.61 7.10 4.91
C VAL A 133 0.13 6.37 6.16
N PRO A 134 -0.19 5.06 6.08
CA PRO A 134 -0.59 4.26 7.24
C PRO A 134 0.52 3.93 8.25
N LEU A 135 1.41 4.88 8.48
CA LEU A 135 2.52 4.85 9.42
C LEU A 135 2.70 6.24 10.08
N GLY A 136 1.80 7.20 9.78
CA GLY A 136 1.86 8.59 10.24
C GLY A 136 2.01 9.58 9.10
N LYS A 137 2.18 10.86 9.46
CA LYS A 137 2.34 11.96 8.49
C LYS A 137 3.68 11.85 7.74
N VAL A 138 3.68 12.17 6.44
CA VAL A 138 4.88 12.15 5.56
C VAL A 138 5.23 13.53 4.97
N SER A 139 4.46 14.55 5.33
CA SER A 139 4.76 15.95 5.02
C SER A 139 5.63 16.60 6.11
N ALA A 140 6.53 17.50 5.71
CA ALA A 140 7.43 18.23 6.60
C ALA A 140 6.75 19.28 7.51
N SER A 141 5.42 19.22 7.66
CA SER A 141 4.69 20.14 8.53
C SER A 141 4.98 19.83 9.99
N ALA A 142 5.31 20.87 10.78
CA ALA A 142 5.96 20.79 12.09
C ALA A 142 5.09 20.23 13.24
N ASP A 143 4.02 19.49 12.93
CA ASP A 143 3.19 18.85 13.95
C ASP A 143 3.85 17.54 14.37
N LYS A 144 4.69 17.66 15.38
CA LYS A 144 5.22 16.54 16.16
C LYS A 144 4.07 15.87 16.93
N LEU A 145 3.25 15.07 16.25
CA LEU A 145 2.35 14.13 16.92
C LEU A 145 2.91 12.71 16.85
N THR A 146 3.18 12.23 18.06
CA THR A 146 3.40 10.86 18.46
C THR A 146 2.30 9.96 17.94
N SER A 147 2.60 9.03 17.02
CA SER A 147 1.74 7.88 16.80
C SER A 147 2.17 6.76 17.76
N SER A 148 1.79 6.89 19.04
CA SER A 148 1.75 5.77 19.97
C SER A 148 0.55 4.87 19.63
N SER A 149 0.65 4.13 18.54
CA SER A 149 -0.28 3.02 18.26
C SER A 149 0.51 1.73 18.16
N SER A 150 0.34 0.86 19.14
CA SER A 150 1.05 -0.43 19.30
C SER A 150 0.58 -1.53 18.35
N HIS A 151 -0.17 -1.18 17.30
CA HIS A 151 -0.83 -2.11 16.39
C HIS A 151 -0.65 -1.61 14.96
N TYR A 152 0.55 -1.78 14.40
CA TYR A 152 0.78 -1.65 12.96
C TYR A 152 0.63 -3.03 12.30
N MET A 153 0.05 -3.04 11.10
CA MET A 153 -0.31 -4.19 10.26
C MET A 153 0.66 -5.37 10.42
N LYS A 154 0.34 -6.30 11.33
CA LYS A 154 1.28 -7.35 11.78
C LYS A 154 1.58 -8.40 10.71
N SER A 155 0.75 -8.49 9.67
CA SER A 155 0.88 -9.47 8.59
C SER A 155 1.36 -8.86 7.28
N LEU A 156 1.71 -7.56 7.26
CA LEU A 156 2.08 -6.88 6.02
C LEU A 156 3.45 -7.39 5.53
N ILE A 157 3.44 -7.98 4.33
CA ILE A 157 4.62 -8.54 3.66
C ILE A 157 5.11 -7.61 2.55
N PHE A 158 4.19 -6.92 1.87
CA PHE A 158 4.47 -6.04 0.74
C PHE A 158 3.88 -4.65 0.96
N LEU A 159 4.74 -3.64 0.80
CA LEU A 159 4.35 -2.23 0.81
C LEU A 159 4.99 -1.51 -0.40
N ASP A 160 4.15 -1.00 -1.29
CA ASP A 160 4.58 -0.10 -2.36
C ASP A 160 4.19 1.33 -2.04
N LEU A 161 5.19 2.20 -1.97
CA LEU A 161 5.08 3.64 -1.79
C LEU A 161 5.88 4.38 -2.89
N SER A 162 6.14 3.73 -4.02
CA SER A 162 6.89 4.32 -5.11
C SER A 162 6.12 5.46 -5.79
N PHE A 163 6.85 6.48 -6.22
CA PHE A 163 6.30 7.66 -6.89
C PHE A 163 5.16 8.35 -6.11
N CYS A 164 5.22 8.33 -4.76
CA CYS A 164 4.25 9.01 -3.89
C CYS A 164 4.65 10.44 -3.49
N ASN A 165 5.74 10.98 -4.07
CA ASN A 165 6.27 12.31 -3.74
C ASN A 165 6.64 12.49 -2.25
N LEU A 166 7.01 11.40 -1.55
CA LEU A 166 7.32 11.42 -0.13
C LEU A 166 8.55 12.27 0.16
N SER A 167 8.43 13.20 1.10
CA SER A 167 9.55 14.02 1.59
C SER A 167 10.25 13.43 2.82
N ILE A 168 9.54 12.56 3.55
CA ILE A 168 9.99 11.86 4.76
C ILE A 168 9.38 10.47 4.74
N VAL A 169 10.10 9.47 5.25
CA VAL A 169 9.55 8.16 5.60
C VAL A 169 9.36 8.11 7.13
N PRO A 170 8.16 7.79 7.67
CA PRO A 170 7.92 7.87 9.11
C PRO A 170 8.68 6.79 9.88
N ASP A 171 9.11 7.08 11.12
CA ASP A 171 9.81 6.12 11.98
C ASP A 171 9.01 4.83 12.21
N ALA A 172 7.67 4.89 12.20
CA ALA A 172 6.81 3.73 12.37
C ALA A 172 6.96 2.66 11.28
N ILE A 173 7.63 2.96 10.15
CA ILE A 173 8.03 1.93 9.17
C ILE A 173 8.77 0.77 9.84
N GLY A 174 9.58 1.05 10.88
CA GLY A 174 10.34 0.04 11.62
C GLY A 174 9.49 -0.94 12.45
N GLU A 175 8.19 -0.65 12.65
CA GLU A 175 7.27 -1.54 13.35
C GLU A 175 6.73 -2.68 12.44
N LEU A 176 6.90 -2.58 11.12
CA LEU A 176 6.49 -3.60 10.16
C LEU A 176 7.49 -4.78 10.11
N ARG A 177 7.67 -5.49 11.23
CA ARG A 177 8.73 -6.50 11.40
C ARG A 177 8.65 -7.72 10.44
N HIS A 178 7.47 -7.96 9.87
CA HIS A 178 7.21 -9.01 8.90
C HIS A 178 7.35 -8.54 7.44
N LEU A 179 7.59 -7.25 7.21
CA LEU A 179 7.72 -6.69 5.87
C LEU A 179 8.93 -7.31 5.16
N GLU A 180 8.66 -7.98 4.04
CA GLU A 180 9.68 -8.58 3.20
C GLU A 180 10.04 -7.67 2.03
N ARG A 181 9.11 -6.83 1.59
CA ARG A 181 9.23 -6.03 0.37
C ARG A 181 8.77 -4.61 0.59
N LEU A 182 9.69 -3.68 0.38
CA LEU A 182 9.44 -2.26 0.46
C LEU A 182 9.91 -1.60 -0.83
N ASN A 183 8.96 -1.02 -1.57
CA ASN A 183 9.28 -0.19 -2.73
C ASN A 183 9.10 1.29 -2.38
N LEU A 184 10.18 2.06 -2.49
CA LEU A 184 10.23 3.48 -2.22
C LEU A 184 10.77 4.27 -3.42
N GLU A 185 10.81 3.65 -4.60
CA GLU A 185 11.34 4.24 -5.83
C GLU A 185 10.73 5.62 -6.14
N GLY A 186 11.55 6.53 -6.70
CA GLY A 186 11.07 7.79 -7.26
C GLY A 186 10.55 8.80 -6.24
N ASN A 187 10.98 8.70 -4.97
CA ASN A 187 10.57 9.63 -3.91
C ASN A 187 11.61 10.73 -3.64
N ASN A 188 11.24 11.70 -2.79
CA ASN A 188 11.95 12.95 -2.56
C ASN A 188 12.54 13.08 -1.15
N PHE A 189 12.61 11.99 -0.38
CA PHE A 189 13.20 12.00 0.96
C PHE A 189 14.72 12.13 0.93
N VAL A 190 15.27 12.79 1.95
CA VAL A 190 16.71 13.04 2.08
C VAL A 190 17.43 11.88 2.78
N SER A 191 16.74 11.21 3.70
CA SER A 191 17.26 10.08 4.47
C SER A 191 16.12 9.13 4.80
N LEU A 192 16.48 7.88 5.11
CA LEU A 192 15.58 6.90 5.68
C LEU A 192 15.72 6.87 7.21
N PRO A 193 14.65 6.54 7.97
CA PRO A 193 14.70 6.51 9.42
C PRO A 193 15.54 5.35 9.95
N SER A 194 16.23 5.56 11.08
CA SER A 194 17.05 4.51 11.72
C SER A 194 16.24 3.32 12.22
N SER A 195 14.93 3.52 12.45
CA SER A 195 14.00 2.46 12.84
C SER A 195 13.90 1.33 11.80
N MET A 196 14.26 1.58 10.53
CA MET A 196 14.31 0.55 9.49
C MET A 196 15.29 -0.59 9.83
N GLY A 197 16.24 -0.39 10.74
CA GLY A 197 17.08 -1.46 11.27
C GLY A 197 16.32 -2.58 12.00
N SER A 198 15.02 -2.37 12.31
CA SER A 198 14.13 -3.36 12.91
C SER A 198 13.35 -4.21 11.90
N LEU A 199 13.50 -3.94 10.59
CA LEU A 199 12.85 -4.69 9.51
C LEU A 199 13.57 -6.02 9.23
N TYR A 200 13.53 -6.93 10.20
CA TYR A 200 14.32 -8.18 10.19
C TYR A 200 13.99 -9.13 9.04
N SER A 201 12.80 -9.02 8.45
CA SER A 201 12.32 -9.87 7.35
C SER A 201 12.58 -9.27 5.97
N LEU A 202 13.11 -8.04 5.89
CA LEU A 202 13.23 -7.31 4.64
C LEU A 202 14.23 -7.99 3.70
N ALA A 203 13.72 -8.42 2.54
CA ALA A 203 14.47 -9.10 1.50
C ALA A 203 14.55 -8.29 0.19
N TYR A 204 13.64 -7.33 0.00
CA TYR A 204 13.59 -6.44 -1.15
C TYR A 204 13.43 -5.00 -0.70
N LEU A 205 14.35 -4.14 -1.11
CA LEU A 205 14.27 -2.69 -0.92
C LEU A 205 14.63 -1.98 -2.23
N ASN A 206 13.67 -1.23 -2.78
CA ASN A 206 13.90 -0.42 -3.97
C ASN A 206 13.92 1.07 -3.63
N LEU A 207 15.07 1.71 -3.91
CA LEU A 207 15.35 3.13 -3.72
C LEU A 207 15.77 3.80 -5.03
N THR A 208 15.50 3.16 -6.16
CA THR A 208 15.79 3.69 -7.50
C THR A 208 15.14 5.06 -7.68
N HIS A 209 15.78 5.96 -8.41
CA HIS A 209 15.27 7.31 -8.69
C HIS A 209 14.98 8.19 -7.45
N CYS A 210 15.47 7.83 -6.25
CA CYS A 210 15.40 8.70 -5.08
C CYS A 210 16.48 9.79 -5.13
N THR A 211 16.27 10.81 -5.97
CA THR A 211 17.32 11.77 -6.35
C THR A 211 17.82 12.66 -5.22
N LYS A 212 17.04 12.80 -4.14
CA LYS A 212 17.38 13.61 -2.96
C LYS A 212 18.03 12.82 -1.83
N LEU A 213 18.07 11.50 -1.94
CA LEU A 213 18.60 10.61 -0.90
C LEU A 213 20.11 10.83 -0.72
N GLN A 214 20.52 11.12 0.52
CA GLN A 214 21.92 11.42 0.88
C GLN A 214 22.58 10.32 1.71
N SER A 215 21.80 9.58 2.51
CA SER A 215 22.31 8.55 3.42
C SER A 215 21.34 7.37 3.57
N LEU A 216 21.90 6.21 3.91
CA LEU A 216 21.16 5.01 4.28
C LEU A 216 21.25 4.79 5.80
N PRO A 217 20.25 4.15 6.43
CA PRO A 217 20.32 3.75 7.83
C PRO A 217 21.12 2.44 7.95
N ASP A 218 21.47 2.08 9.19
CA ASP A 218 22.03 0.75 9.47
C ASP A 218 20.92 -0.30 9.29
N LEU A 219 20.88 -0.94 8.13
CA LEU A 219 19.93 -2.01 7.83
C LEU A 219 20.47 -3.34 8.35
N LYS A 220 19.68 -4.06 9.15
CA LYS A 220 20.06 -5.40 9.64
C LYS A 220 19.59 -6.46 8.66
N LEU A 221 20.49 -7.37 8.30
CA LEU A 221 20.24 -8.45 7.35
C LEU A 221 19.30 -9.51 7.94
N CYS A 222 18.40 -10.01 7.09
CA CYS A 222 17.79 -11.33 7.27
C CYS A 222 18.83 -12.41 6.93
N ALA A 223 19.63 -12.84 7.92
CA ALA A 223 20.64 -13.90 7.73
C ALA A 223 20.04 -15.29 7.40
N THR A 224 18.73 -15.45 7.57
CA THR A 224 18.01 -16.73 7.40
C THR A 224 17.01 -16.70 6.24
N CYS A 225 17.08 -15.70 5.37
CA CYS A 225 16.23 -15.66 4.19
C CYS A 225 16.65 -16.78 3.22
N SER A 226 16.03 -17.95 3.38
CA SER A 226 16.12 -19.10 2.46
C SER A 226 15.61 -18.79 1.04
N SER A 227 15.16 -17.55 0.82
CA SER A 227 14.68 -16.94 -0.41
C SER A 227 15.78 -16.21 -1.20
N GLY A 228 17.06 -16.55 -0.99
CA GLY A 228 18.18 -16.07 -1.83
C GLY A 228 17.85 -16.23 -3.32
N GLY A 229 17.51 -15.11 -3.98
CA GLY A 229 17.08 -15.10 -5.37
C GLY A 229 15.67 -15.62 -5.70
N SER A 230 14.78 -15.85 -4.72
CA SER A 230 13.41 -16.28 -5.03
C SER A 230 12.62 -15.15 -5.70
N TYR A 231 12.02 -15.46 -6.84
CA TYR A 231 11.02 -14.59 -7.46
C TYR A 231 9.80 -14.48 -6.56
N PHE A 232 9.44 -13.25 -6.21
CA PHE A 232 8.26 -13.00 -5.43
C PHE A 232 7.03 -12.91 -6.32
N LYS A 233 6.10 -13.85 -6.14
CA LYS A 233 4.82 -13.82 -6.85
C LYS A 233 3.94 -12.74 -6.25
N MET A 234 3.71 -11.67 -7.00
CA MET A 234 2.75 -10.62 -6.63
C MET A 234 1.32 -11.13 -6.73
N ILE A 235 0.43 -10.64 -5.86
CA ILE A 235 -0.99 -11.04 -5.82
C ILE A 235 -1.76 -10.43 -7.01
N SER A 236 -1.20 -9.41 -7.69
CA SER A 236 -1.81 -8.74 -8.84
C SER A 236 -0.76 -8.22 -9.82
N GLY A 237 -0.72 -8.78 -11.04
CA GLY A 237 -0.28 -8.16 -12.30
C GLY A 237 1.15 -7.60 -12.45
N THR A 238 1.90 -7.38 -11.36
CA THR A 238 3.24 -6.79 -11.38
C THR A 238 4.32 -7.85 -11.45
N HIS A 239 5.42 -7.48 -12.09
CA HIS A 239 6.54 -8.37 -12.42
C HIS A 239 7.12 -9.01 -11.15
N ASN A 240 7.59 -10.25 -11.26
CA ASN A 240 8.28 -10.88 -10.15
C ASN A 240 9.61 -10.15 -9.90
N HIS A 241 9.78 -9.59 -8.70
CA HIS A 241 11.04 -8.98 -8.30
C HIS A 241 11.93 -10.01 -7.59
N ARG A 242 13.23 -9.94 -7.86
CA ARG A 242 14.24 -10.69 -7.13
C ARG A 242 14.53 -9.96 -5.82
N SER A 243 14.74 -10.69 -4.72
CA SER A 243 15.34 -10.15 -3.49
C SER A 243 16.58 -9.29 -3.81
N GLY A 244 16.82 -8.22 -3.05
CA GLY A 244 17.94 -7.32 -3.29
C GLY A 244 17.68 -5.86 -2.90
N LEU A 245 18.78 -5.11 -2.85
CA LEU A 245 18.80 -3.66 -2.63
C LEU A 245 19.01 -2.99 -3.99
N TYR A 246 18.02 -2.24 -4.45
CA TYR A 246 18.04 -1.56 -5.73
C TYR A 246 18.30 -0.08 -5.50
N ILE A 247 19.48 0.38 -5.91
CA ILE A 247 19.89 1.78 -5.85
C ILE A 247 20.41 2.15 -7.23
N TYR A 248 19.64 2.95 -7.95
CA TYR A 248 19.99 3.48 -9.26
C TYR A 248 19.51 4.92 -9.37
N ASN A 249 20.29 5.78 -10.01
CA ASN A 249 19.98 7.21 -10.17
C ASN A 249 19.70 7.94 -8.83
N CYS A 250 20.58 7.72 -7.84
CA CYS A 250 20.60 8.42 -6.55
C CYS A 250 21.88 9.26 -6.43
N PRO A 251 22.01 10.38 -7.18
CA PRO A 251 23.27 11.10 -7.36
C PRO A 251 23.83 11.76 -6.09
N LEU A 252 22.98 12.02 -5.08
CA LEU A 252 23.40 12.64 -3.82
C LEU A 252 23.79 11.61 -2.74
N LEU A 253 23.60 10.32 -3.01
CA LEU A 253 23.83 9.27 -2.03
C LEU A 253 25.33 9.10 -1.77
N LYS A 254 25.75 9.36 -0.53
CA LYS A 254 27.12 9.12 -0.09
C LYS A 254 27.21 7.74 0.55
N ILE A 255 27.80 6.79 -0.18
CA ILE A 255 28.06 5.44 0.34
C ILE A 255 29.38 5.49 1.14
N GLY A 256 29.28 5.59 2.48
CA GLY A 256 30.44 5.42 3.37
C GLY A 256 30.90 3.95 3.43
N GLU A 257 32.06 3.67 4.04
CA GLU A 257 32.62 2.31 4.14
C GLU A 257 31.62 1.28 4.70
N LYS A 258 30.89 1.62 5.77
CA LYS A 258 29.81 0.76 6.33
C LYS A 258 28.67 0.47 5.35
N SER A 259 28.37 1.41 4.46
CA SER A 259 27.31 1.26 3.45
C SER A 259 27.78 0.41 2.27
N GLN A 260 29.09 0.31 2.03
CA GLN A 260 29.66 -0.63 1.07
C GLN A 260 29.50 -2.07 1.59
N ASP A 261 29.74 -2.31 2.88
CA ASP A 261 29.49 -3.62 3.51
C ASP A 261 28.00 -4.01 3.45
N LEU A 262 27.09 -3.04 3.58
CA LEU A 262 25.65 -3.24 3.36
C LEU A 262 25.35 -3.64 1.90
N ALA A 263 25.84 -2.88 0.92
CA ALA A 263 25.61 -3.23 -0.49
C ALA A 263 26.20 -4.62 -0.83
N VAL A 264 27.39 -4.93 -0.32
CA VAL A 264 28.09 -6.21 -0.51
C VAL A 264 27.35 -7.36 0.18
N SER A 265 26.82 -7.16 1.39
CA SER A 265 26.03 -8.20 2.08
C SER A 265 24.68 -8.48 1.41
N TRP A 266 24.03 -7.48 0.81
CA TRP A 266 22.86 -7.69 -0.03
C TRP A 266 23.21 -8.37 -1.37
N LEU A 267 24.42 -8.17 -1.90
CA LEU A 267 24.93 -8.84 -3.11
C LEU A 267 25.31 -10.32 -2.87
N HIS A 268 25.91 -10.66 -1.73
CA HIS A 268 26.32 -12.05 -1.42
C HIS A 268 25.15 -13.01 -1.22
N ASN A 269 23.98 -12.50 -0.81
CA ASN A 269 22.75 -13.31 -0.67
C ASN A 269 22.00 -13.48 -2.01
N LEU A 270 22.59 -13.04 -3.14
CA LEU A 270 22.09 -13.21 -4.51
C LEU A 270 22.82 -14.33 -5.28
N ALA A 271 23.72 -15.08 -4.65
CA ALA A 271 24.43 -16.19 -5.28
C ALA A 271 23.71 -17.53 -5.04
#